data_AF-A0A955WE54-F1
#
_entry.id   AF-A0A955WE54-F1
#
_cell.length_a   1.000
_cell.length_b   1.000
_cell.length_c   1.000
_cell.angle_alpha   90.00
_cell.angle_beta   90.00
_cell.angle_gamma   90.00
#
_symmetry.space_group_name_H-M   'P 1'
#
loop_
_entity.id
_entity.type
_entity.pdbx_description
1 polymer ?
#
loop_
_entity_poly.entity_id
_entity_poly.type
_entity_poly.pdbx_seq_one_letter_code
_entity_poly.pdbx_strand_id
1 'polypeptide(L)'
;MEEKKLDQPIRVAVIGGSGYTGAELMRLLLGHPRVQVTLVTGQSKAGQPVASVLPSLAGVYPGLIEGYDADETARRADVAFCALPHGASAGIVSELRDRGLVVLDLSADFRLSDPAIYKEWYGEHLAPARFGTAAYALVELHREALRTADLIAVPGCYPTAANLALAPLLKAGLVEPQGIIVDAKSGVSGAGRSPLPT
;
A
#
# COMPACT_ATOMS: atom_id res chain seq x y z
N MET A 1 10.23 25.52 -15.90
CA MET A 1 10.47 24.39 -16.83
C MET A 1 9.83 23.15 -16.21
N GLU A 2 8.52 23.16 -15.96
CA GLU A 2 7.90 22.18 -15.04
C GLU A 2 6.42 21.87 -15.33
N GLU A 3 5.88 22.32 -16.48
CA GLU A 3 4.50 22.03 -16.88
C GLU A 3 4.40 20.86 -17.88
N LYS A 4 5.52 20.38 -18.43
CA LYS A 4 5.53 19.35 -19.49
C LYS A 4 5.36 17.90 -19.01
N LYS A 5 5.31 17.64 -17.69
CA LYS A 5 5.22 16.29 -17.12
C LYS A 5 3.79 15.77 -16.91
N LEU A 6 2.77 16.61 -17.06
CA LEU A 6 1.37 16.26 -16.76
C LEU A 6 0.64 15.49 -17.89
N ASP A 7 1.22 15.40 -19.09
CA ASP A 7 0.59 14.74 -20.24
C ASP A 7 0.94 13.24 -20.38
N GLN A 8 1.93 12.74 -19.64
CA GLN A 8 2.29 11.32 -19.66
C GLN A 8 1.65 10.59 -18.48
N PRO A 9 1.09 9.37 -18.68
CA PRO A 9 0.53 8.60 -17.59
C PRO A 9 1.62 8.24 -16.58
N ILE A 10 1.28 8.31 -15.29
CA ILE A 10 2.15 7.87 -14.21
C ILE A 10 2.32 6.36 -14.31
N ARG A 11 3.56 5.88 -14.40
CA ARG A 11 3.85 4.46 -14.53
C ARG A 11 3.87 3.81 -13.15
N VAL A 12 3.06 2.77 -12.98
CA VAL A 12 2.84 2.13 -11.68
C VAL A 12 3.25 0.67 -11.71
N ALA A 13 4.04 0.27 -10.71
CA ALA A 13 4.29 -1.13 -10.37
C ALA A 13 3.39 -1.55 -9.19
N VAL A 14 2.80 -2.73 -9.29
CA VAL A 14 2.06 -3.38 -8.20
C VAL A 14 2.86 -4.58 -7.70
N ILE A 15 3.46 -4.45 -6.53
CA ILE A 15 4.24 -5.49 -5.89
C ILE A 15 3.33 -6.34 -5.00
N GLY A 16 3.25 -7.65 -5.24
CA GLY A 16 2.32 -8.53 -4.54
C GLY A 16 0.89 -8.48 -5.09
N GLY A 17 0.73 -8.32 -6.41
CA GLY A 17 -0.57 -8.10 -7.05
C GLY A 17 -1.57 -9.27 -6.98
N SER A 18 -1.15 -10.48 -6.60
CA SER A 18 -1.98 -11.69 -6.64
C SER A 18 -2.96 -11.87 -5.46
N GLY A 19 -2.80 -11.09 -4.39
CA GLY A 19 -3.71 -11.09 -3.22
C GLY A 19 -5.00 -10.29 -3.45
N TYR A 20 -5.91 -10.28 -2.48
CA TYR A 20 -7.16 -9.50 -2.59
C TYR A 20 -6.92 -8.00 -2.70
N THR A 21 -6.02 -7.45 -1.87
CA THR A 21 -5.66 -6.03 -1.92
C THR A 21 -5.01 -5.67 -3.25
N GLY A 22 -4.11 -6.53 -3.75
CA GLY A 22 -3.50 -6.37 -5.07
C GLY A 22 -4.53 -6.40 -6.20
N ALA A 23 -5.49 -7.32 -6.14
CA ALA A 23 -6.57 -7.43 -7.14
C ALA A 23 -7.45 -6.17 -7.19
N GLU A 24 -7.84 -5.66 -6.02
CA GLU A 24 -8.66 -4.45 -5.93
C GLU A 24 -7.88 -3.20 -6.38
N LEU A 25 -6.61 -3.12 -5.99
CA LEU A 25 -5.72 -2.07 -6.46
C LEU A 25 -5.58 -2.11 -7.99
N MET A 26 -5.35 -3.27 -8.58
CA MET A 26 -5.31 -3.44 -10.04
C MET A 26 -6.60 -2.98 -10.69
N ARG A 27 -7.77 -3.37 -10.15
CA ARG A 27 -9.08 -2.94 -10.65
C ARG A 27 -9.22 -1.41 -10.65
N LEU A 28 -8.75 -0.74 -9.61
CA LEU A 28 -8.80 0.73 -9.50
C LEU A 28 -7.81 1.41 -10.46
N LEU A 29 -6.56 0.94 -10.50
CA LEU A 29 -5.50 1.56 -11.32
C LEU A 29 -5.76 1.41 -12.82
N LEU A 30 -6.26 0.26 -13.27
CA LEU A 30 -6.59 0.01 -14.68
C LEU A 30 -7.72 0.89 -15.20
N GLY A 31 -8.57 1.41 -14.32
CA GLY A 31 -9.62 2.37 -14.66
C GLY A 31 -9.21 3.84 -14.55
N HIS A 32 -7.98 4.13 -14.12
CA HIS A 32 -7.56 5.50 -13.81
C HIS A 32 -6.93 6.20 -15.02
N PRO A 33 -7.47 7.35 -15.49
CA PRO A 33 -7.12 7.92 -16.80
C PRO A 33 -5.70 8.48 -16.90
N ARG A 34 -5.00 8.67 -15.78
CA ARG A 34 -3.62 9.20 -15.72
C ARG A 34 -2.61 8.20 -15.17
N VAL A 35 -2.99 6.93 -15.07
CA VAL A 35 -2.10 5.87 -14.57
C VAL A 35 -1.97 4.80 -15.63
N GLN A 36 -0.76 4.27 -15.76
CA GLN A 36 -0.48 3.07 -16.53
C GLN A 36 0.16 2.04 -15.61
N VAL A 37 -0.50 0.90 -15.42
CA VAL A 37 0.14 -0.24 -14.75
C VAL A 37 1.17 -0.85 -15.70
N THR A 38 2.45 -0.76 -15.34
CA THR A 38 3.56 -1.23 -16.18
C THR A 38 4.17 -2.54 -15.68
N LEU A 39 3.94 -2.91 -14.42
CA LEU A 39 4.49 -4.11 -13.81
C LEU A 39 3.55 -4.63 -12.72
N VAL A 40 3.36 -5.95 -12.67
CA VAL A 40 2.67 -6.63 -11.57
C VAL A 40 3.54 -7.79 -11.14
N THR A 41 3.92 -7.85 -9.86
CA THR A 41 4.80 -8.91 -9.35
C THR A 41 4.10 -9.80 -8.33
N GLY A 42 4.61 -11.02 -8.19
CA GLY A 42 4.16 -11.96 -7.17
C GLY A 42 4.96 -13.25 -7.20
N GLN A 43 5.75 -13.50 -6.15
CA GLN A 43 6.73 -14.60 -6.12
C GLN A 43 6.11 -15.98 -6.40
N SER A 44 5.00 -16.32 -5.75
CA SER A 44 4.37 -17.64 -5.85
C SER A 44 3.61 -17.88 -7.15
N LYS A 45 3.46 -16.85 -8.00
CA LYS A 45 2.67 -16.88 -9.23
C LYS A 45 3.43 -16.33 -10.44
N ALA A 46 4.74 -16.10 -10.30
CA ALA A 46 5.58 -15.59 -11.38
C ALA A 46 5.48 -16.47 -12.64
N GLY A 47 5.40 -15.82 -13.80
CA GLY A 47 5.21 -16.44 -15.11
C GLY A 47 3.76 -16.77 -15.48
N GLN A 48 2.81 -16.69 -14.54
CA GLN A 48 1.40 -16.97 -14.83
C GLN A 48 0.70 -15.74 -15.42
N PRO A 49 -0.25 -15.91 -16.37
CA PRO A 49 -1.11 -14.82 -16.82
C PRO A 49 -1.90 -14.20 -15.66
N VAL A 50 -1.98 -12.88 -15.60
CA VAL A 50 -2.78 -12.19 -14.57
C VAL A 50 -4.22 -12.67 -14.60
N ALA A 51 -4.81 -12.85 -15.78
CA ALA A 51 -6.17 -13.37 -15.95
C ALA A 51 -6.39 -14.77 -15.33
N SER A 52 -5.35 -15.60 -15.22
CA SER A 52 -5.46 -16.92 -14.56
C SER A 52 -5.54 -16.79 -13.04
N VAL A 53 -4.78 -15.84 -12.48
CA VAL A 53 -4.69 -15.63 -11.03
C VAL A 53 -5.81 -14.72 -10.50
N LEU A 54 -6.22 -13.76 -11.31
CA LEU A 54 -7.25 -12.75 -11.10
C LEU A 54 -8.26 -12.78 -12.27
N PRO A 55 -9.20 -13.74 -12.28
CA PRO A 55 -10.14 -13.92 -13.40
C PRO A 55 -11.00 -12.70 -13.71
N SER A 56 -11.28 -11.86 -12.72
CA SER A 56 -12.01 -10.60 -12.89
C SER A 56 -11.29 -9.58 -13.79
N LEU A 57 -10.00 -9.76 -14.05
CA LEU A 57 -9.19 -8.89 -14.93
C LEU A 57 -8.95 -9.50 -16.32
N ALA A 58 -9.59 -10.64 -16.62
CA ALA A 58 -9.50 -11.26 -17.93
C ALA A 58 -10.01 -10.31 -19.03
N GLY A 59 -9.23 -10.16 -20.10
CA GLY A 59 -9.52 -9.22 -21.20
C GLY A 59 -9.27 -7.75 -20.87
N VAL A 60 -8.91 -7.41 -19.62
CA VAL A 60 -8.58 -6.03 -19.21
C VAL A 60 -7.08 -5.80 -19.15
N TYR A 61 -6.33 -6.74 -18.56
CA TYR A 61 -4.86 -6.66 -18.47
C TYR A 61 -4.22 -7.90 -19.10
N PRO A 62 -3.53 -7.78 -20.25
CA PRO A 62 -2.99 -8.91 -20.98
C PRO A 62 -1.62 -9.41 -20.47
N GLY A 63 -1.13 -8.88 -19.35
CA GLY A 63 0.21 -9.17 -18.83
C GLY A 63 0.32 -10.43 -17.95
N LEU A 64 1.57 -10.76 -17.62
CA LEU A 64 1.92 -11.81 -16.68
C LEU A 64 2.14 -11.24 -15.28
N ILE A 65 2.06 -12.10 -14.27
CA ILE A 65 2.68 -11.83 -12.96
C ILE A 65 4.16 -12.12 -13.10
N GLU A 66 5.00 -11.15 -12.76
CA GLU A 66 6.46 -11.24 -12.88
C GLU A 66 7.12 -11.50 -11.52
N GLY A 67 8.38 -11.94 -11.56
CA GLY A 67 9.23 -11.93 -10.37
C GLY A 67 9.55 -10.50 -9.95
N TYR A 68 9.80 -10.27 -8.67
CA TYR A 68 10.26 -8.97 -8.21
C TYR A 68 11.75 -8.79 -8.51
N ASP A 69 12.09 -7.67 -9.12
CA ASP A 69 13.45 -7.18 -9.31
C ASP A 69 13.43 -5.66 -9.13
N ALA A 70 14.27 -5.14 -8.22
CA ALA A 70 14.23 -3.74 -7.83
C ALA A 70 14.68 -2.79 -8.96
N ASP A 71 15.69 -3.18 -9.73
CA ASP A 71 16.26 -2.35 -10.81
C ASP A 71 15.32 -2.30 -12.02
N GLU A 72 14.74 -3.45 -12.39
CA GLU A 72 13.74 -3.53 -13.46
C GLU A 72 12.46 -2.79 -13.07
N THR A 73 12.03 -2.91 -11.81
CA THR A 73 10.89 -2.12 -11.29
C THR A 73 11.16 -0.64 -11.43
N ALA A 74 12.34 -0.17 -11.03
CA ALA A 74 12.71 1.24 -11.11
C ALA A 74 12.84 1.78 -12.54
N ARG A 75 13.24 0.93 -13.49
CA ARG A 75 13.23 1.31 -14.91
C ARG A 75 11.82 1.47 -15.47
N ARG A 76 10.86 0.65 -14.99
CA ARG A 76 9.51 0.56 -15.56
C ARG A 76 8.45 1.40 -14.87
N ALA A 77 8.70 1.86 -13.65
CA ALA A 77 7.70 2.56 -12.85
C ALA A 77 8.27 3.82 -12.19
N ASP A 78 7.39 4.81 -11.99
CA ASP A 78 7.65 6.02 -11.20
C ASP A 78 7.13 5.84 -9.77
N VAL A 79 6.08 5.03 -9.62
CA VAL A 79 5.39 4.74 -8.36
C VAL A 79 5.26 3.24 -8.17
N ALA A 80 5.46 2.76 -6.95
CA ALA A 80 5.23 1.37 -6.57
C ALA A 80 4.20 1.26 -5.44
N PHE A 81 3.26 0.35 -5.58
CA PHE A 81 2.37 -0.06 -4.50
C PHE A 81 2.82 -1.42 -3.97
N CYS A 82 3.12 -1.52 -2.69
CA CYS A 82 3.51 -2.76 -2.03
C CYS A 82 2.30 -3.38 -1.32
N ALA A 83 1.63 -4.31 -1.99
CA ALA A 83 0.52 -5.10 -1.45
C ALA A 83 1.03 -6.43 -0.86
N LEU A 84 2.03 -6.34 0.01
CA LEU A 84 2.73 -7.48 0.60
C LEU A 84 2.21 -7.80 2.01
N PRO A 85 2.35 -9.05 2.48
CA PRO A 85 2.16 -9.36 3.89
C PRO A 85 3.07 -8.49 4.77
N HIS A 86 2.60 -8.23 5.99
CA HIS A 86 3.40 -7.56 7.01
C HIS A 86 4.76 -8.24 7.24
N GLY A 87 5.81 -7.44 7.44
CA GLY A 87 7.19 -7.87 7.62
C GLY A 87 7.92 -8.18 6.31
N ALA A 88 7.19 -8.42 5.21
CA ALA A 88 7.78 -8.67 3.90
C ALA A 88 7.99 -7.38 3.08
N SER A 89 7.42 -6.25 3.51
CA SER A 89 7.42 -5.00 2.74
C SER A 89 8.66 -4.15 3.03
N ALA A 90 9.08 -4.06 4.29
CA ALA A 90 10.14 -3.16 4.76
C ALA A 90 11.43 -3.16 3.91
N GLY A 91 11.95 -4.33 3.56
CA GLY A 91 13.15 -4.46 2.71
C GLY A 91 12.90 -3.96 1.28
N ILE A 92 11.84 -4.44 0.65
CA ILE A 92 11.46 -4.08 -0.73
C ILE A 92 11.18 -2.58 -0.85
N VAL A 93 10.43 -2.01 0.10
CA VAL A 93 10.15 -0.58 0.13
C VAL A 93 11.46 0.21 0.21
N SER A 94 12.42 -0.24 1.02
CA SER A 94 13.72 0.43 1.13
C SER A 94 14.48 0.41 -0.19
N GLU A 95 14.56 -0.76 -0.85
CA GLU A 95 15.21 -0.90 -2.15
C GLU A 95 14.61 0.00 -3.23
N LEU A 96 13.28 0.11 -3.27
CA LEU A 96 12.58 0.94 -4.24
C LEU A 96 12.72 2.44 -3.94
N ARG A 97 12.70 2.81 -2.67
CA ARG A 97 12.96 4.20 -2.24
C ARG A 97 14.40 4.63 -2.52
N ASP A 98 15.38 3.74 -2.32
CA ASP A 98 16.79 3.99 -2.68
C ASP A 98 16.98 4.25 -4.18
N ARG A 99 16.06 3.74 -5.01
CA ARG A 99 15.99 3.96 -6.46
C ARG A 99 15.12 5.14 -6.88
N GLY A 100 14.58 5.89 -5.92
CA GLY A 100 13.83 7.13 -6.15
C GLY A 100 12.34 6.99 -6.45
N LEU A 101 11.77 5.78 -6.40
CA LEU A 101 10.36 5.55 -6.71
C LEU A 101 9.48 6.01 -5.56
N VAL A 102 8.38 6.72 -5.81
CA VAL A 102 7.38 6.95 -4.76
C VAL A 102 6.76 5.61 -4.37
N VAL A 103 6.76 5.27 -3.08
CA VAL A 103 6.25 3.98 -2.60
C VAL A 103 5.04 4.15 -1.72
N LEU A 104 3.95 3.45 -2.05
CA LEU A 104 2.79 3.28 -1.20
C LEU A 104 2.82 1.88 -0.59
N ASP A 105 3.07 1.79 0.71
CA ASP A 105 3.07 0.52 1.42
C ASP A 105 1.68 0.23 2.00
N LEU A 106 1.08 -0.90 1.61
CA LEU A 106 -0.23 -1.33 2.10
C LEU A 106 -0.12 -2.26 3.31
N SER A 107 1.10 -2.61 3.71
CA SER A 107 1.39 -3.36 4.92
C SER A 107 1.34 -2.46 6.17
N ALA A 108 1.68 -3.03 7.33
CA ALA A 108 1.79 -2.27 8.58
C ALA A 108 3.18 -1.67 8.82
N ASP A 109 4.18 -2.03 8.01
CA ASP A 109 5.60 -1.87 8.30
C ASP A 109 5.95 -0.40 8.59
N PHE A 110 5.43 0.55 7.79
CA PHE A 110 5.74 1.97 7.95
C PHE A 110 4.63 2.82 8.59
N ARG A 111 3.58 2.20 9.15
CA ARG A 111 2.42 2.93 9.70
C ARG A 111 2.72 3.68 10.99
N LEU A 112 3.66 3.18 11.78
CA LEU A 112 3.99 3.71 13.11
C LEU A 112 5.29 4.51 13.02
N SER A 113 5.29 5.69 13.66
CA SER A 113 6.46 6.55 13.72
C SER A 113 7.40 6.20 14.89
N ASP A 114 6.89 5.56 15.94
CA ASP A 114 7.66 5.16 17.12
C ASP A 114 8.17 3.71 16.97
N PRO A 115 9.50 3.50 16.90
CA PRO A 115 10.09 2.16 16.83
C PRO A 115 9.76 1.27 18.04
N ALA A 116 9.59 1.85 19.22
CA ALA A 116 9.28 1.10 20.44
C ALA A 116 7.86 0.54 20.38
N ILE A 117 6.89 1.36 19.96
CA ILE A 117 5.50 0.91 19.74
C ILE A 117 5.47 -0.12 18.62
N TYR A 118 6.19 0.11 17.51
CA TYR A 118 6.26 -0.89 16.45
C TYR A 118 6.78 -2.22 16.97
N LYS A 119 7.89 -2.21 17.72
CA LYS A 119 8.51 -3.41 18.26
C LYS A 119 7.57 -4.18 19.20
N GLU A 120 6.79 -3.48 20.00
CA GLU A 120 5.79 -4.07 20.89
C GLU A 120 4.73 -4.89 20.12
N TRP A 121 4.21 -4.34 19.01
CA TRP A 121 3.09 -4.94 18.28
C TRP A 121 3.52 -5.88 17.14
N TYR A 122 4.70 -5.65 16.56
CA TYR A 122 5.14 -6.24 15.30
C TYR A 122 6.54 -6.86 15.35
N GLY A 123 7.30 -6.65 16.43
CA GLY A 123 8.68 -7.13 16.55
C GLY A 123 9.70 -6.27 15.81
N GLU A 124 10.86 -6.84 15.47
CA GLU A 124 11.96 -6.10 14.86
C GLU A 124 11.61 -5.62 13.44
N HIS A 125 11.90 -4.35 13.16
CA HIS A 125 11.63 -3.73 11.85
C HIS A 125 12.86 -3.87 10.94
N LEU A 126 12.67 -4.33 9.70
CA LEU A 126 13.79 -4.61 8.77
C LEU A 126 14.37 -3.37 8.08
N ALA A 127 13.75 -2.20 8.24
CA ALA A 127 14.22 -0.93 7.69
C ALA A 127 14.20 0.22 8.73
N PRO A 128 14.96 0.10 9.83
CA PRO A 128 14.86 1.02 10.96
C PRO A 128 15.25 2.47 10.60
N ALA A 129 16.12 2.66 9.61
CA ALA A 129 16.54 3.98 9.14
C ALA A 129 15.40 4.81 8.50
N ARG A 130 14.26 4.19 8.19
CA ARG A 130 13.11 4.83 7.55
C ARG A 130 11.93 5.08 8.50
N PHE A 131 12.07 4.78 9.80
CA PHE A 131 11.04 5.11 10.78
C PHE A 131 10.68 6.60 10.78
N GLY A 132 9.39 6.90 10.90
CA GLY A 132 8.88 8.27 10.94
C GLY A 132 9.01 9.06 9.63
N THR A 133 9.55 8.48 8.56
CA THR A 133 9.68 9.16 7.25
C THR A 133 8.41 9.03 6.40
N ALA A 134 7.58 8.02 6.67
CA ALA A 134 6.37 7.76 5.91
C ALA A 134 5.23 8.72 6.29
N ALA A 135 4.53 9.25 5.29
CA ALA A 135 3.27 9.95 5.51
C ALA A 135 2.11 8.95 5.64
N TYR A 136 1.30 9.07 6.69
CA TYR A 136 0.13 8.21 6.90
C TYR A 136 -1.02 8.59 5.96
N ALA A 137 -1.48 7.66 5.13
CA ALA A 137 -2.36 7.93 3.99
C ALA A 137 -3.86 8.06 4.35
N LEU A 138 -4.17 8.77 5.43
CA LEU A 138 -5.54 9.17 5.76
C LEU A 138 -5.76 10.62 5.31
N VAL A 139 -6.19 10.76 4.06
CA VAL A 139 -6.19 12.04 3.31
C VAL A 139 -6.97 13.14 4.04
N GLU A 140 -8.07 12.81 4.69
CA GLU A 140 -8.90 13.75 5.46
C GLU A 140 -8.14 14.42 6.62
N LEU A 141 -7.12 13.75 7.16
CA LEU A 141 -6.33 14.23 8.30
C LEU A 141 -4.93 14.71 7.90
N HIS A 142 -4.35 14.15 6.84
CA HIS A 142 -2.93 14.31 6.51
C HIS A 142 -2.67 14.77 5.07
N ARG A 143 -3.66 15.38 4.40
CA ARG A 143 -3.55 15.86 3.00
C ARG A 143 -2.25 16.59 2.70
N GLU A 144 -1.86 17.54 3.54
CA GLU A 144 -0.68 18.38 3.27
C GLU A 144 0.64 17.59 3.33
N ALA A 145 0.78 16.68 4.30
CA ALA A 145 1.95 15.80 4.36
C ALA A 145 2.04 14.88 3.13
N LEU A 146 0.90 14.44 2.58
CA LEU A 146 0.85 13.53 1.44
C LEU A 146 1.22 14.19 0.10
N ARG A 147 1.17 15.52 -0.01
CA ARG A 147 1.45 16.22 -1.28
C ARG A 147 2.89 16.03 -1.77
N THR A 148 3.83 15.92 -0.83
CA THR A 148 5.26 15.84 -1.11
C THR A 148 5.87 14.53 -0.60
N ALA A 149 5.05 13.64 -0.06
CA ALA A 149 5.52 12.37 0.49
C ALA A 149 6.00 11.44 -0.62
N ASP A 150 7.09 10.76 -0.33
CA ASP A 150 7.78 9.86 -1.24
C ASP A 150 7.72 8.40 -0.72
N LEU A 151 7.48 8.24 0.58
CA LEU A 151 7.02 7.02 1.24
C LEU A 151 5.68 7.29 1.92
N ILE A 152 4.68 6.48 1.57
CA ILE A 152 3.28 6.64 2.00
C ILE A 152 2.84 5.33 2.65
N ALA A 153 2.46 5.40 3.92
CA ALA A 153 1.95 4.25 4.66
C ALA A 153 0.41 4.22 4.57
N VAL A 154 -0.15 3.26 3.85
CA VAL A 154 -1.59 3.12 3.68
C VAL A 154 -2.21 2.54 4.95
N PRO A 155 -3.25 3.19 5.53
CA PRO A 155 -3.84 2.79 6.79
C PRO A 155 -4.50 1.40 6.73
N GLY A 156 -4.58 0.75 7.89
CA GLY A 156 -5.37 -0.48 8.02
C GLY A 156 -6.87 -0.18 7.96
N CYS A 157 -7.68 -1.14 7.53
CA CYS A 157 -9.13 -0.95 7.37
C CYS A 157 -9.85 -0.53 8.66
N TYR A 158 -9.54 -1.15 9.81
CA TYR A 158 -10.12 -0.75 11.10
C TYR A 158 -9.62 0.63 11.57
N PRO A 159 -8.31 0.95 11.57
CA PRO A 159 -7.83 2.30 11.82
C PRO A 159 -8.50 3.36 10.94
N THR A 160 -8.70 3.09 9.64
CA THR A 160 -9.41 4.02 8.75
C THR A 160 -10.83 4.29 9.25
N ALA A 161 -11.62 3.24 9.49
CA ALA A 161 -13.01 3.39 9.93
C ALA A 161 -13.10 4.11 11.29
N ALA A 162 -12.28 3.70 12.27
CA ALA A 162 -12.28 4.29 13.60
C ALA A 162 -11.83 5.76 13.59
N ASN A 163 -10.73 6.08 12.89
CA ASN A 163 -10.22 7.44 12.83
C ASN A 163 -11.18 8.40 12.13
N LEU A 164 -11.81 7.98 11.03
CA LEU A 164 -12.78 8.84 10.34
C LEU A 164 -14.02 9.11 11.18
N ALA A 165 -14.48 8.13 11.96
CA ALA A 165 -15.61 8.31 12.86
C ALA A 165 -15.28 9.22 14.06
N LEU A 166 -14.09 9.06 14.65
CA LEU A 166 -13.71 9.71 15.92
C LEU A 166 -13.05 11.07 15.75
N ALA A 167 -12.25 11.27 14.69
CA ALA A 167 -11.47 12.49 14.51
C ALA A 167 -12.28 13.79 14.59
N PRO A 168 -13.47 13.95 13.97
CA PRO A 168 -14.23 15.19 14.09
C PRO A 168 -14.74 15.43 15.52
N LEU A 169 -15.15 14.38 16.24
CA LEU A 169 -15.65 14.49 17.61
C LEU A 169 -14.54 14.91 18.58
N LEU A 170 -13.37 14.29 18.45
CA LEU A 170 -12.20 14.60 19.26
C LEU A 170 -11.66 16.00 18.99
N LYS A 171 -11.57 16.40 17.71
CA LYS A 171 -11.10 17.75 17.33
C LYS A 171 -12.03 18.85 17.84
N ALA A 172 -13.33 18.58 17.90
CA ALA A 172 -14.33 19.52 18.41
C ALA A 172 -14.49 19.47 19.94
N GLY A 173 -13.78 18.58 20.64
CA GLY A 173 -13.91 18.40 22.09
C GLY A 173 -15.28 17.89 22.54
N LEU A 174 -15.98 17.14 21.68
CA LEU A 174 -17.35 16.66 21.95
C LEU A 174 -17.38 15.32 22.70
N VAL A 175 -16.24 14.65 22.82
CA VAL A 175 -16.08 13.37 23.52
C VAL A 175 -14.76 13.36 24.28
N GLU A 176 -14.71 12.60 25.37
CA GLU A 176 -13.47 12.38 26.12
C GLU A 176 -12.46 11.57 25.28
N PRO A 177 -11.17 11.95 25.27
CA PRO A 177 -10.15 11.23 24.52
C PRO A 177 -9.77 9.87 25.13
N GLN A 178 -10.17 9.59 26.36
CA GLN A 178 -9.93 8.32 27.05
C GLN A 178 -11.20 7.47 27.15
N GLY A 179 -11.03 6.14 27.22
CA GLY A 179 -12.13 5.20 27.42
C GLY A 179 -13.00 4.95 26.18
N ILE A 180 -12.53 5.32 24.99
CA ILE A 180 -13.24 5.05 23.74
C ILE A 180 -13.20 3.55 23.44
N ILE A 181 -14.37 2.97 23.18
CA ILE A 181 -14.53 1.56 22.81
C ILE A 181 -14.95 1.49 21.34
N VAL A 182 -14.18 0.75 20.54
CA VAL A 182 -14.50 0.47 19.14
C VAL A 182 -14.82 -1.01 19.00
N ASP A 183 -16.11 -1.34 18.79
CA ASP A 183 -16.56 -2.69 18.47
C ASP A 183 -16.90 -2.78 16.97
N ALA A 184 -15.96 -3.32 16.19
CA ALA A 184 -16.00 -3.34 14.74
C ALA A 184 -16.36 -4.72 14.16
N LYS A 185 -17.09 -4.73 13.04
CA LYS A 185 -17.51 -5.92 12.30
C LYS A 185 -16.87 -5.90 10.92
N SER A 186 -16.39 -7.04 10.43
CA SER A 186 -15.69 -7.12 9.14
C SER A 186 -16.05 -8.38 8.36
N GLY A 187 -15.99 -8.27 7.04
CA GLY A 187 -16.09 -9.43 6.16
C GLY A 187 -14.82 -10.28 6.19
N VAL A 188 -14.95 -11.55 5.81
CA VAL A 188 -13.85 -12.53 5.83
C VAL A 188 -12.67 -12.14 4.94
N SER A 189 -12.88 -11.29 3.94
CA SER A 189 -11.82 -10.78 3.05
C SER A 189 -10.71 -10.03 3.79
N GLY A 190 -10.97 -9.52 5.00
CA GLY A 190 -9.96 -8.89 5.85
C GLY A 190 -8.82 -9.83 6.25
N ALA A 191 -9.04 -11.14 6.27
CA ALA A 191 -8.00 -12.14 6.56
C ALA A 191 -7.03 -12.37 5.38
N GLY A 192 -7.34 -11.84 4.19
CA GLY A 192 -6.59 -12.09 2.97
C GLY A 192 -6.98 -13.39 2.27
N ARG A 193 -6.22 -13.74 1.22
CA ARG A 193 -6.54 -14.84 0.30
C ARG A 193 -6.00 -16.20 0.75
N SER A 194 -4.99 -16.20 1.62
CA SER A 194 -4.37 -17.44 2.09
C SER A 194 -5.32 -18.20 3.02
N PRO A 195 -5.52 -19.51 2.81
CA PRO A 195 -6.28 -20.31 3.76
C PRO A 195 -5.55 -20.32 5.10
N LEU A 196 -6.29 -20.11 6.19
CA LEU A 196 -5.78 -20.38 7.54
C LEU A 196 -5.86 -21.90 7.78
N PRO A 197 -4.85 -22.49 8.45
CA PRO A 197 -4.95 -23.89 8.85
C PRO A 197 -6.20 -24.09 9.72
N THR A 198 -6.97 -25.12 9.40
CA THR A 198 -8.10 -25.62 10.20
C THR A 198 -7.61 -26.40 11.41
#